data_AF-A0AAN7B4G1-F1
#
_entry.id   AF-A0AAN7B4G1-F1
#
_cell.length_a   1.000
_cell.length_b   1.000
_cell.length_c   1.000
_cell.angle_alpha   90.00
_cell.angle_beta   90.00
_cell.angle_gamma   90.00
#
_symmetry.space_group_name_H-M   'P 1'
#
loop_
_entity.id
_entity.type
_entity.pdbx_description
1 polymer ?
#
loop_
_entity_poly.entity_id
_entity_poly.type
_entity_poly.pdbx_seq_one_letter_code
_entity_poly.pdbx_strand_id
1 'polypeptide(L)'
;MSSFSGKTYPTLAESLSNQLTKYQLRQWGFVIIRTTYSSEAKWPEFLAIVNDGIRSWFLRPQNEARWYDLYDRHVMTVLQDAATLSDANLALTARVFTDWITSPEAQAEREGTKICDRFMFSPRYHFYIHADEATVEQVLDQHAKRKAAPEDSPSRRSRFLYENENLFTVRIVGVSQVMSYQSEIIKEQGPDANTDVIEEEQDEYELLDMVKRMKVLDIPDLYSVLGDSLDRWYNIYTKGDVCQV
;
A
#
# COMPACT_ATOMS: atom_id res chain seq x y z
N MET A 1 -24.27 41.10 -0.08
CA MET A 1 -24.39 39.62 -0.01
C MET A 1 -23.16 39.03 -0.69
N SER A 2 -22.10 38.75 0.08
CA SER A 2 -20.94 38.03 -0.44
C SER A 2 -21.23 36.54 -0.37
N SER A 3 -21.31 35.88 -1.52
CA SER A 3 -21.34 34.42 -1.58
C SER A 3 -19.95 33.89 -1.20
N PHE A 4 -19.88 33.21 -0.06
CA PHE A 4 -18.76 32.31 0.19
C PHE A 4 -18.87 31.17 -0.83
N SER A 5 -18.02 31.22 -1.85
CA SER A 5 -17.67 30.06 -2.67
C SER A 5 -16.95 29.08 -1.75
N GLY A 6 -17.73 28.24 -1.07
CA GLY A 6 -17.20 27.14 -0.28
C GLY A 6 -16.50 26.18 -1.22
N LYS A 7 -15.16 26.17 -1.20
CA LYS A 7 -14.39 25.16 -1.92
C LYS A 7 -14.71 23.80 -1.29
N THR A 8 -15.56 23.02 -1.96
CA THR A 8 -15.74 21.61 -1.65
C THR A 8 -14.48 20.86 -2.07
N TYR A 9 -13.80 20.24 -1.11
CA TYR A 9 -12.69 19.35 -1.39
C TYR A 9 -13.23 18.05 -1.99
N PRO A 10 -12.55 17.45 -2.97
CA PRO A 10 -12.96 16.17 -3.51
C PRO A 10 -12.95 15.10 -2.42
N THR A 11 -13.90 14.18 -2.47
CA THR A 11 -13.82 12.94 -1.68
C THR A 11 -12.58 12.12 -2.08
N LEU A 12 -12.21 11.11 -1.28
CA LEU A 12 -11.08 10.24 -1.62
C LEU A 12 -11.36 9.42 -2.91
N ALA A 13 -12.60 8.93 -3.09
CA ALA A 13 -13.04 8.30 -4.33
C ALA A 13 -12.94 9.23 -5.54
N GLU A 14 -13.35 10.50 -5.38
CA GLU A 14 -13.19 11.52 -6.42
C GLU A 14 -11.73 11.80 -6.71
N SER A 15 -10.88 11.83 -5.69
CA SER A 15 -9.44 12.05 -5.84
C SER A 15 -8.79 10.91 -6.63
N LEU A 16 -9.12 9.65 -6.31
CA LEU A 16 -8.68 8.49 -7.08
C LEU A 16 -9.16 8.54 -8.54
N SER A 17 -10.45 8.81 -8.75
CA SER A 17 -11.03 8.94 -10.11
C SER A 17 -10.36 10.06 -10.92
N ASN A 18 -10.12 11.20 -10.28
CA ASN A 18 -9.43 12.34 -10.86
C ASN A 18 -7.99 11.99 -11.24
N GLN A 19 -7.26 11.24 -10.40
CA GLN A 19 -5.89 10.80 -10.70
C GLN A 19 -5.85 9.86 -11.90
N LEU A 20 -6.70 8.82 -11.89
CA LEU A 20 -6.83 7.88 -13.00
C LEU A 20 -7.11 8.61 -14.32
N THR A 21 -8.00 9.59 -14.29
CA THR A 21 -8.37 10.40 -15.47
C THR A 21 -7.24 11.35 -15.89
N LYS A 22 -6.68 12.11 -14.94
CA LYS A 22 -5.63 13.11 -15.15
C LYS A 22 -4.41 12.48 -15.82
N TYR A 23 -3.97 11.34 -15.31
CA TYR A 23 -2.77 10.63 -15.76
C TYR A 23 -3.05 9.54 -16.80
N GLN A 24 -4.32 9.37 -17.22
CA GLN A 24 -4.74 8.35 -18.19
C GLN A 24 -4.35 6.92 -17.76
N LEU A 25 -4.33 6.65 -16.46
CA LEU A 25 -4.00 5.35 -15.92
C LEU A 25 -5.14 4.39 -16.20
N ARG A 26 -4.86 3.17 -16.64
CA ARG A 26 -5.93 2.18 -16.88
C ARG A 26 -6.33 1.46 -15.59
N GLN A 27 -5.38 1.33 -14.67
CA GLN A 27 -5.49 0.59 -13.43
C GLN A 27 -4.86 1.34 -12.25
N TRP A 28 -5.19 0.91 -11.05
CA TRP A 28 -4.56 1.32 -9.79
C TRP A 28 -4.40 0.12 -8.86
N GLY A 29 -3.76 0.34 -7.71
CA GLY A 29 -3.43 -0.70 -6.74
C GLY A 29 -1.92 -0.80 -6.52
N PHE A 30 -1.54 -1.24 -5.33
CA PHE A 30 -0.14 -1.50 -4.98
C PHE A 30 0.30 -2.86 -5.52
N VAL A 31 1.58 -2.95 -5.89
CA VAL A 31 2.23 -4.24 -6.11
C VAL A 31 2.47 -4.89 -4.75
N ILE A 32 2.28 -6.20 -4.66
CA ILE A 32 2.54 -7.00 -3.46
C ILE A 32 3.79 -7.84 -3.73
N ILE A 33 4.76 -7.78 -2.84
CA ILE A 33 5.94 -8.64 -2.88
C ILE A 33 5.81 -9.67 -1.77
N ARG A 34 5.68 -10.95 -2.17
CA ARG A 34 5.61 -12.08 -1.26
C ARG A 34 7.02 -12.43 -0.80
N THR A 35 7.27 -12.38 0.51
CA THR A 35 8.57 -12.78 1.08
C THR A 35 8.46 -14.00 1.99
N THR A 36 7.25 -14.43 2.36
CA THR A 36 7.02 -15.69 3.07
C THR A 36 6.57 -16.83 2.17
N TYR A 37 7.17 -18.01 2.40
CA TYR A 37 6.84 -19.28 1.76
C TYR A 37 6.61 -20.41 2.78
N SER A 38 6.39 -20.06 4.05
CA SER A 38 6.17 -21.02 5.14
C SER A 38 4.91 -21.88 4.94
N SER A 39 3.90 -21.34 4.23
CA SER A 39 2.63 -22.01 3.96
C SER A 39 1.97 -21.54 2.66
N GLU A 40 1.85 -22.45 1.70
CA GLU A 40 1.11 -22.21 0.45
C GLU A 40 -0.41 -22.10 0.67
N ALA A 41 -0.94 -22.61 1.78
CA ALA A 41 -2.38 -22.52 2.08
C ALA A 41 -2.78 -21.13 2.58
N LYS A 42 -1.89 -20.45 3.31
CA LYS A 42 -2.14 -19.14 3.92
C LYS A 42 -2.15 -18.01 2.88
N TRP A 43 -1.32 -18.12 1.86
CA TRP A 43 -1.14 -17.08 0.85
C TRP A 43 -2.43 -16.68 0.09
N PRO A 44 -3.19 -17.62 -0.52
CA PRO A 44 -4.43 -17.26 -1.20
C PRO A 44 -5.50 -16.70 -0.26
N GLU A 45 -5.54 -17.14 1.01
CA GLU A 45 -6.45 -16.56 2.01
C GLU A 45 -6.07 -15.12 2.35
N PHE A 46 -4.78 -14.83 2.52
CA PHE A 46 -4.28 -13.47 2.73
C PHE A 46 -4.69 -12.54 1.58
N LEU A 47 -4.45 -12.95 0.33
CA LEU A 47 -4.82 -12.15 -0.85
C LEU A 47 -6.35 -11.92 -0.92
N ALA A 48 -7.14 -12.94 -0.59
CA ALA A 48 -8.60 -12.80 -0.56
C ALA A 48 -9.06 -11.77 0.49
N ILE A 49 -8.47 -11.78 1.69
CA ILE A 49 -8.80 -10.80 2.75
C ILE A 49 -8.42 -9.38 2.32
N VAL A 50 -7.24 -9.20 1.72
CA VAL A 50 -6.79 -7.89 1.22
C VAL A 50 -7.76 -7.37 0.17
N ASN A 51 -8.10 -8.21 -0.82
CA ASN A 51 -9.01 -7.84 -1.89
C ASN A 51 -10.43 -7.56 -1.38
N ASP A 52 -10.95 -8.39 -0.47
CA ASP A 52 -12.27 -8.19 0.14
C ASP A 52 -12.34 -6.91 0.97
N GLY A 53 -11.23 -6.53 1.63
CA GLY A 53 -11.14 -5.26 2.33
C GLY A 53 -11.25 -4.07 1.39
N ILE A 54 -10.51 -4.08 0.28
CA ILE A 54 -10.56 -3.05 -0.76
C ILE A 54 -11.96 -2.99 -1.38
N ARG A 55 -12.54 -4.13 -1.75
CA ARG A 55 -13.91 -4.23 -2.26
C ARG A 55 -14.93 -3.66 -1.29
N SER A 56 -14.82 -4.02 -0.01
CA SER A 56 -15.72 -3.56 1.04
C SER A 56 -15.66 -2.05 1.23
N TRP A 57 -14.52 -1.42 0.98
CA TRP A 57 -14.41 0.04 0.96
C TRP A 57 -15.32 0.65 -0.10
N PHE A 58 -15.31 0.14 -1.33
CA PHE A 58 -16.19 0.68 -2.40
C PHE A 58 -17.68 0.42 -2.12
N LEU A 59 -18.02 -0.71 -1.51
CA LEU A 59 -19.40 -1.09 -1.18
C LEU A 59 -19.96 -0.42 0.09
N ARG A 60 -19.24 0.54 0.68
CA ARG A 60 -19.69 1.31 1.85
C ARG A 60 -20.98 2.07 1.52
N PRO A 61 -22.00 2.11 2.41
CA PRO A 61 -23.26 2.80 2.14
C PRO A 61 -23.12 4.29 1.80
N GLN A 62 -22.07 4.94 2.32
CA GLN A 62 -21.74 6.34 2.05
C GLN A 62 -21.08 6.56 0.68
N ASN A 63 -20.60 5.50 0.01
CA ASN A 63 -19.99 5.61 -1.30
C ASN A 63 -21.07 5.52 -2.37
N GLU A 64 -21.01 6.44 -3.33
CA GLU A 64 -21.94 6.47 -4.44
C GLU A 64 -21.66 5.31 -5.41
N ALA A 65 -22.72 4.76 -6.02
CA ALA A 65 -22.59 3.68 -7.00
C ALA A 65 -21.70 4.03 -8.20
N ARG A 66 -21.52 5.33 -8.48
CA ARG A 66 -20.59 5.83 -9.52
C ARG A 66 -19.12 5.53 -9.24
N TRP A 67 -18.77 5.00 -8.06
CA TRP A 67 -17.40 4.64 -7.69
C TRP A 67 -17.10 3.14 -7.80
N TYR A 68 -18.09 2.32 -8.14
CA TYR A 68 -17.88 0.87 -8.24
C TYR A 68 -16.96 0.48 -9.40
N ASP A 69 -16.94 1.27 -10.47
CA ASP A 69 -16.04 1.10 -11.62
C ASP A 69 -14.56 1.31 -11.25
N LEU A 70 -14.29 2.10 -10.20
CA LEU A 70 -12.93 2.25 -9.68
C LEU A 70 -12.43 0.91 -9.12
N TYR A 71 -13.27 0.13 -8.44
CA TYR A 71 -12.88 -1.20 -7.98
C TYR A 71 -12.57 -2.14 -9.16
N ASP A 72 -13.33 -2.07 -10.25
CA ASP A 72 -13.09 -2.91 -11.45
C ASP A 72 -11.72 -2.61 -12.11
N ARG A 73 -11.14 -1.44 -11.82
CA ARG A 73 -9.80 -1.02 -12.28
C ARG A 73 -8.69 -1.30 -11.26
N HIS A 74 -9.02 -1.88 -10.12
CA HIS A 74 -8.03 -2.31 -9.13
C HIS A 74 -7.31 -3.58 -9.61
N VAL A 75 -5.99 -3.58 -9.57
CA VAL A 75 -5.16 -4.73 -9.97
C VAL A 75 -4.15 -5.07 -8.88
N MET A 76 -4.25 -6.29 -8.36
CA MET A 76 -3.28 -6.89 -7.44
C MET A 76 -2.18 -7.61 -8.24
N THR A 77 -1.09 -6.90 -8.52
CA THR A 77 0.12 -7.54 -9.06
C THR A 77 0.91 -8.14 -7.93
N VAL A 78 1.25 -9.41 -8.04
CA VAL A 78 2.03 -10.15 -7.04
C VAL A 78 3.39 -10.52 -7.65
N LEU A 79 4.47 -10.03 -7.06
CA LEU A 79 5.82 -10.50 -7.33
C LEU A 79 6.16 -11.61 -6.34
N GLN A 80 6.50 -12.77 -6.87
CA GLN A 80 6.81 -13.97 -6.08
C GLN A 80 7.85 -14.82 -6.80
N ASP A 81 8.85 -15.25 -6.06
CA ASP A 81 9.88 -16.19 -6.49
C ASP A 81 10.55 -16.74 -5.23
N ALA A 82 10.17 -17.95 -4.80
CA ALA A 82 10.67 -18.52 -3.54
C ALA A 82 12.20 -18.68 -3.52
N ALA A 83 12.84 -18.82 -4.69
CA ALA A 83 14.30 -18.99 -4.77
C ALA A 83 15.06 -17.70 -4.43
N THR A 84 14.45 -16.53 -4.63
CA THR A 84 15.09 -15.23 -4.44
C THR A 84 14.44 -14.39 -3.35
N LEU A 85 13.15 -14.58 -3.10
CA LEU A 85 12.36 -13.73 -2.20
C LEU A 85 12.06 -14.35 -0.83
N SER A 86 12.43 -15.61 -0.57
CA SER A 86 12.22 -16.20 0.76
C SER A 86 13.00 -15.42 1.81
N ASP A 87 12.27 -14.87 2.78
CA ASP A 87 12.79 -14.04 3.87
C ASP A 87 13.56 -12.80 3.36
N ALA A 88 13.23 -12.34 2.15
CA ALA A 88 13.83 -11.14 1.57
C ALA A 88 13.51 -9.90 2.43
N ASN A 89 14.52 -9.08 2.68
CA ASN A 89 14.37 -7.83 3.41
C ASN A 89 14.01 -6.66 2.47
N LEU A 90 13.83 -5.47 3.07
CA LEU A 90 13.42 -4.25 2.37
C LEU A 90 14.38 -3.84 1.25
N ALA A 91 15.68 -4.04 1.42
CA ALA A 91 16.70 -3.74 0.42
C ALA A 91 16.49 -4.59 -0.84
N LEU A 92 16.34 -5.91 -0.66
CA LEU A 92 16.12 -6.82 -1.78
C LEU A 92 14.75 -6.60 -2.42
N THR A 93 13.67 -6.43 -1.63
CA THR A 93 12.34 -6.19 -2.20
C THR A 93 12.25 -4.84 -2.93
N ALA A 94 12.99 -3.81 -2.48
CA ALA A 94 13.07 -2.53 -3.19
C ALA A 94 13.79 -2.65 -4.55
N ARG A 95 14.85 -3.47 -4.63
CA ARG A 95 15.52 -3.77 -5.90
C ARG A 95 14.59 -4.53 -6.85
N VAL A 96 13.94 -5.60 -6.37
CA VAL A 96 12.97 -6.38 -7.16
C VAL A 96 11.82 -5.52 -7.66
N PHE A 97 11.31 -4.61 -6.82
CA PHE A 97 10.29 -3.65 -7.24
C PHE A 97 10.80 -2.69 -8.33
N THR A 98 12.04 -2.20 -8.19
CA THR A 98 12.67 -1.32 -9.18
C THR A 98 12.88 -2.02 -10.51
N ASP A 99 13.33 -3.28 -10.48
CA ASP A 99 13.46 -4.11 -11.67
C ASP A 99 12.11 -4.32 -12.35
N TRP A 100 11.06 -4.63 -11.57
CA TRP A 100 9.69 -4.73 -12.07
C TRP A 100 9.23 -3.43 -12.74
N ILE A 101 9.48 -2.25 -12.15
CA ILE A 101 9.12 -0.96 -12.76
C ILE A 101 9.75 -0.81 -14.16
N THR A 102 10.94 -1.38 -14.39
CA THR A 102 11.60 -1.31 -15.71
C THR A 102 11.23 -2.46 -16.65
N SER A 103 10.53 -3.49 -16.16
CA SER A 103 10.14 -4.66 -16.92
C SER A 103 9.16 -4.36 -18.06
N PRO A 104 9.09 -5.20 -19.11
CA PRO A 104 8.12 -5.04 -20.20
C PRO A 104 6.67 -4.96 -19.73
N GLU A 105 6.31 -5.70 -18.67
CA GLU A 105 4.97 -5.69 -18.08
C GLU A 105 4.60 -4.30 -17.55
N ALA A 106 5.42 -3.73 -16.65
CA ALA A 106 5.16 -2.41 -16.09
C ALA A 106 5.29 -1.28 -17.12
N GLN A 107 6.10 -1.46 -18.16
CA GLN A 107 6.14 -0.53 -19.30
C GLN A 107 4.84 -0.56 -20.11
N ALA A 108 4.29 -1.75 -20.39
CA ALA A 108 3.02 -1.90 -21.09
C ALA A 108 1.85 -1.29 -20.30
N GLU A 109 1.84 -1.40 -18.97
CA GLU A 109 0.83 -0.75 -18.12
C GLU A 109 0.84 0.78 -18.26
N ARG A 110 2.01 1.37 -18.52
CA ARG A 110 2.21 2.82 -18.64
C ARG A 110 2.10 3.33 -20.08
N GLU A 111 1.98 2.43 -21.06
CA GLU A 111 1.88 2.81 -22.46
C GLU A 111 0.64 3.68 -22.71
N GLY A 112 0.87 4.87 -23.27
CA GLY A 112 -0.18 5.86 -23.51
C GLY A 112 -0.72 6.54 -22.25
N THR A 113 -0.10 6.32 -21.09
CA THR A 113 -0.36 7.13 -19.88
C THR A 113 0.43 8.42 -19.93
N LYS A 114 0.07 9.38 -19.07
CA LYS A 114 0.89 10.57 -18.83
C LYS A 114 1.95 10.36 -17.75
N ILE A 115 2.20 9.13 -17.28
CA ILE A 115 3.32 8.87 -16.38
C ILE A 115 4.60 8.86 -17.21
N CYS A 116 5.08 10.04 -17.59
CA CYS A 116 6.29 10.18 -18.40
C CYS A 116 7.09 11.46 -18.14
N ASP A 117 6.59 12.37 -17.30
CA ASP A 117 7.34 13.56 -16.88
C ASP A 117 7.79 13.42 -15.42
N ARG A 118 8.96 13.97 -15.09
CA ARG A 118 9.57 14.06 -13.73
C ARG A 118 8.62 14.55 -12.61
N PHE A 119 7.41 14.98 -12.93
CA PHE A 119 6.43 15.59 -12.04
C PHE A 119 5.09 14.82 -11.97
N MET A 120 4.92 13.74 -12.73
CA MET A 120 3.67 12.96 -12.75
C MET A 120 3.82 11.68 -11.95
N PHE A 121 2.94 11.52 -10.98
CA PHE A 121 3.10 10.58 -9.87
C PHE A 121 1.94 9.57 -9.86
N SER A 122 2.26 8.31 -9.62
CA SER A 122 1.27 7.26 -9.36
C SER A 122 1.78 6.35 -8.25
N PRO A 123 1.03 6.12 -7.16
CA PRO A 123 1.51 5.32 -6.04
C PRO A 123 1.96 3.92 -6.45
N ARG A 124 1.34 3.35 -7.50
CA ARG A 124 1.65 2.02 -8.03
C ARG A 124 3.13 1.83 -8.42
N TYR A 125 3.83 2.90 -8.83
CA TYR A 125 5.22 2.82 -9.30
C TYR A 125 6.22 3.42 -8.30
N HIS A 126 5.78 3.71 -7.08
CA HIS A 126 6.63 4.27 -6.01
C HIS A 126 6.49 3.51 -4.69
N PHE A 127 5.38 2.78 -4.51
CA PHE A 127 5.06 2.09 -3.28
C PHE A 127 4.63 0.65 -3.57
N TYR A 128 5.00 -0.25 -2.67
CA TYR A 128 4.60 -1.65 -2.71
C TYR A 128 4.20 -2.14 -1.32
N ILE A 129 3.46 -3.25 -1.26
CA ILE A 129 3.16 -4.00 -0.04
C ILE A 129 4.26 -5.04 0.15
N HIS A 130 4.96 -4.97 1.28
CA HIS A 130 5.87 -6.02 1.72
C HIS A 130 5.09 -7.05 2.54
N ALA A 131 4.96 -8.28 2.04
CA ALA A 131 4.20 -9.34 2.68
C ALA A 131 5.13 -10.42 3.24
N ASP A 132 5.65 -10.15 4.43
CA ASP A 132 6.40 -11.08 5.27
C ASP A 132 5.49 -12.00 6.08
N GLU A 133 6.09 -12.98 6.78
CA GLU A 133 5.36 -13.91 7.64
C GLU A 133 4.53 -13.16 8.69
N ALA A 134 5.14 -12.17 9.37
CA ALA A 134 4.47 -11.41 10.42
C ALA A 134 3.21 -10.70 9.93
N THR A 135 3.26 -10.09 8.73
CA THR A 135 2.14 -9.42 8.08
C THR A 135 1.06 -10.43 7.69
N VAL A 136 1.44 -11.55 7.08
CA VAL A 136 0.48 -12.59 6.66
C VAL A 136 -0.23 -13.19 7.86
N GLU A 137 0.50 -13.63 8.89
CA GLU A 137 -0.07 -14.18 10.12
C GLU A 137 -1.00 -13.18 10.81
N GLN A 138 -0.56 -11.92 10.94
CA GLN A 138 -1.34 -10.89 11.60
C GLN A 138 -2.68 -10.65 10.89
N VAL A 139 -2.69 -10.60 9.55
CA VAL A 139 -3.93 -10.43 8.79
C VAL A 139 -4.86 -11.65 8.97
N LEU A 140 -4.33 -12.87 8.91
CA LEU A 140 -5.11 -14.10 9.06
C LEU A 140 -5.69 -14.26 10.48
N ASP A 141 -4.88 -14.01 11.51
CA ASP A 141 -5.31 -14.10 12.91
C ASP A 141 -6.41 -13.10 13.23
N GLN A 142 -6.27 -11.85 12.77
CA GLN A 142 -7.30 -10.84 12.95
C GLN A 142 -8.57 -11.19 12.18
N HIS A 143 -8.44 -11.88 11.04
CA HIS A 143 -9.59 -12.31 10.24
C HIS A 143 -10.37 -13.40 10.95
N ALA A 144 -9.66 -14.39 11.48
CA ALA A 144 -10.23 -15.45 12.28
C ALA A 144 -10.94 -14.90 13.53
N LYS A 145 -10.30 -13.96 14.25
CA LYS A 145 -10.90 -13.29 15.42
C LYS A 145 -12.19 -12.55 15.05
N ARG A 146 -12.20 -11.80 13.94
CA ARG A 146 -13.40 -11.10 13.44
C ARG A 146 -14.50 -12.09 13.06
N LYS A 147 -14.15 -13.19 12.38
CA LYS A 147 -15.11 -14.25 12.03
C LYS A 147 -15.65 -14.97 13.26
N ALA A 148 -14.87 -15.16 14.32
CA ALA A 148 -15.31 -15.83 15.54
C ALA A 148 -16.15 -14.93 16.48
N ALA A 149 -16.08 -13.61 16.34
CA ALA A 149 -16.82 -12.68 17.20
C ALA A 149 -18.35 -12.86 17.09
N PRO A 150 -19.11 -12.70 18.20
CA PRO A 150 -20.58 -12.72 18.17
C PRO A 150 -21.16 -11.73 17.16
N GLU A 151 -22.31 -12.04 16.56
CA GLU A 151 -22.94 -11.23 15.50
C GLU A 151 -23.26 -9.79 15.94
N ASP A 152 -23.56 -9.65 17.21
CA ASP A 152 -23.90 -8.45 17.94
C ASP A 152 -22.69 -7.75 18.60
N SER A 153 -21.48 -8.31 18.46
CA SER A 153 -20.23 -7.66 18.87
C SER A 153 -19.98 -6.39 18.04
N PRO A 154 -19.44 -5.31 18.64
CA PRO A 154 -18.93 -4.15 17.91
C PRO A 154 -18.02 -4.53 16.73
N SER A 155 -17.22 -5.59 16.87
CA SER A 155 -16.32 -6.13 15.84
C SER A 155 -17.04 -6.71 14.61
N ARG A 156 -18.30 -7.12 14.73
CA ARG A 156 -19.14 -7.62 13.62
C ARG A 156 -20.21 -6.61 13.17
N ARG A 157 -20.82 -5.88 14.12
CA ARG A 157 -21.79 -4.79 13.83
C ARG A 157 -21.16 -3.66 13.04
N SER A 158 -19.87 -3.39 13.30
CA SER A 158 -19.09 -2.50 12.48
C SER A 158 -18.62 -3.22 11.21
N ARG A 159 -19.52 -3.37 10.24
CA ARG A 159 -19.09 -3.52 8.85
C ARG A 159 -18.48 -2.20 8.33
N PHE A 160 -18.81 -1.05 8.97
CA PHE A 160 -18.60 0.29 8.41
C PHE A 160 -18.33 1.45 9.40
N LEU A 161 -18.24 1.22 10.72
CA LEU A 161 -18.08 2.30 11.72
C LEU A 161 -16.75 2.19 12.49
N TYR A 162 -15.85 3.10 12.15
CA TYR A 162 -14.73 3.67 12.90
C TYR A 162 -14.49 3.17 14.36
N GLU A 163 -13.22 2.82 14.61
CA GLU A 163 -12.43 3.03 15.84
C GLU A 163 -11.83 1.87 16.64
N ASN A 164 -12.26 0.59 16.58
CA ASN A 164 -11.72 -0.40 17.53
C ASN A 164 -11.00 -1.64 16.96
N GLU A 165 -9.69 -1.65 17.21
CA GLU A 165 -8.80 -2.75 17.69
C GLU A 165 -8.57 -4.04 16.86
N ASN A 166 -9.38 -4.35 15.85
CA ASN A 166 -9.15 -5.52 14.98
C ASN A 166 -8.52 -5.10 13.65
N LEU A 167 -7.29 -4.60 13.73
CA LEU A 167 -6.60 -3.94 12.62
C LEU A 167 -5.86 -4.96 11.77
N PHE A 168 -6.39 -5.29 10.59
CA PHE A 168 -5.61 -5.91 9.51
C PHE A 168 -4.62 -4.88 9.00
N THR A 169 -3.32 -5.04 9.24
CA THR A 169 -2.33 -4.08 8.72
C THR A 169 -1.43 -4.73 7.70
N VAL A 170 -1.08 -3.97 6.66
CA VAL A 170 -0.05 -4.33 5.69
C VAL A 170 1.10 -3.33 5.78
N ARG A 171 2.32 -3.77 5.48
CA ARG A 171 3.50 -2.90 5.41
C ARG A 171 3.58 -2.29 4.01
N ILE A 172 3.32 -1.00 3.91
CA ILE A 172 3.54 -0.22 2.68
C ILE A 172 4.96 0.32 2.72
N VAL A 173 5.70 0.14 1.63
CA VAL A 173 7.11 0.55 1.54
C VAL A 173 7.28 1.61 0.47
N GLY A 174 7.94 2.72 0.80
CA GLY A 174 8.37 3.74 -0.14
C GLY A 174 9.72 3.40 -0.76
N VAL A 175 9.75 3.03 -2.06
CA VAL A 175 10.98 2.56 -2.70
C VAL A 175 12.06 3.64 -2.73
N SER A 176 11.69 4.90 -2.94
CA SER A 176 12.64 6.01 -3.02
C SER A 176 13.35 6.26 -1.68
N GLN A 177 12.65 6.05 -0.56
CA GLN A 177 13.22 6.16 0.77
C GLN A 177 14.21 5.03 1.05
N VAL A 178 13.82 3.79 0.74
CA VAL A 178 14.73 2.63 0.88
C VAL A 178 16.02 2.83 0.04
N MET A 179 15.89 3.29 -1.20
CA MET A 179 17.04 3.50 -2.08
C MET A 179 17.93 4.67 -1.63
N SER A 180 17.32 5.71 -1.04
CA SER A 180 18.05 6.86 -0.51
C SER A 180 18.86 6.44 0.73
N TYR A 181 18.25 5.66 1.62
CA TYR A 181 18.93 5.08 2.78
C TYR A 181 20.13 4.20 2.38
N GLN A 182 19.95 3.29 1.41
CA GLN A 182 21.06 2.49 0.88
C GLN A 182 22.19 3.35 0.30
N SER A 183 21.83 4.45 -0.38
CA SER A 183 22.81 5.37 -0.94
C SER A 183 23.60 6.13 0.12
N GLU A 184 23.00 6.41 1.27
CA GLU A 184 23.67 7.06 2.41
C GLU A 184 24.65 6.10 3.09
N ILE A 185 24.25 4.84 3.31
CA ILE A 185 25.17 3.79 3.80
C ILE A 185 26.42 3.68 2.91
N ILE A 186 26.25 3.65 1.58
CA ILE A 186 27.39 3.59 0.63
C ILE A 186 28.29 4.82 0.75
N LYS A 187 27.71 6.01 0.93
CA LYS A 187 28.50 7.25 1.08
C LYS A 187 29.32 7.24 2.37
N GLU A 188 28.78 6.69 3.44
CA GLU A 188 29.42 6.67 4.76
C GLU A 188 30.45 5.55 4.91
N GLN A 189 30.12 4.35 4.44
CA GLN A 189 30.91 3.13 4.66
C GLN A 189 31.74 2.74 3.43
N GLY A 190 31.54 3.40 2.29
CA GLY A 190 32.26 3.15 1.05
C GLY A 190 31.55 2.17 0.11
N PRO A 191 32.12 1.90 -1.09
CA PRO A 191 31.49 1.07 -2.11
C PRO A 191 31.35 -0.41 -1.71
N ASP A 192 32.12 -0.87 -0.72
CA ASP A 192 32.08 -2.24 -0.21
C ASP A 192 31.10 -2.39 0.98
N ALA A 193 30.30 -1.37 1.26
CA ALA A 193 29.31 -1.40 2.34
C ALA A 193 28.26 -2.48 2.11
N ASN A 194 27.91 -3.18 3.19
CA ASN A 194 26.83 -4.17 3.14
C ASN A 194 25.47 -3.45 3.12
N THR A 195 24.97 -3.14 1.91
CA THR A 195 23.64 -2.55 1.70
C THR A 195 22.52 -3.59 1.59
N ASP A 196 22.88 -4.86 1.69
CA ASP A 196 21.95 -5.97 1.57
C ASP A 196 21.24 -6.29 2.88
N VAL A 197 21.54 -5.56 3.97
CA VAL A 197 20.85 -5.68 5.26
C VAL A 197 20.37 -4.30 5.67
N ILE A 198 19.05 -4.11 5.68
CA ILE A 198 18.42 -3.02 6.42
C ILE A 198 17.99 -3.67 7.73
N GLU A 199 18.75 -3.40 8.79
CA GLU A 199 18.46 -3.95 10.11
C GLU A 199 17.15 -3.34 10.60
N GLU A 200 16.09 -4.15 10.73
CA GLU A 200 14.79 -3.70 11.27
C GLU A 200 14.87 -3.29 12.76
N GLU A 201 16.05 -3.40 13.38
CA GLU A 201 16.36 -2.94 14.74
C GLU A 201 16.97 -1.53 14.80
N GLN A 202 17.26 -0.89 13.65
CA GLN A 202 17.70 0.51 13.60
C GLN A 202 16.54 1.47 13.90
N ASP A 203 16.88 2.66 14.41
CA ASP A 203 15.97 3.68 14.96
C ASP A 203 14.58 3.65 14.31
N GLU A 204 13.56 3.37 15.12
CA GLU A 204 12.15 3.24 14.70
C GLU A 204 11.68 4.38 13.77
N TYR A 205 12.29 5.57 13.94
CA TYR A 205 12.09 6.75 13.10
C TYR A 205 12.58 6.59 11.64
N GLU A 206 13.74 5.98 11.40
CA GLU A 206 14.26 5.74 10.04
C GLU A 206 13.43 4.68 9.31
N LEU A 207 12.93 3.69 10.05
CA LEU A 207 11.98 2.70 9.51
C LEU A 207 10.62 3.31 9.18
N LEU A 208 10.14 4.31 9.95
CA LEU A 208 8.89 5.03 9.65
C LEU A 208 8.95 5.89 8.39
N ASP A 209 10.15 6.30 7.98
CA ASP A 209 10.39 6.98 6.71
C ASP A 209 10.34 6.00 5.53
N MET A 210 10.70 4.73 5.72
CA MET A 210 10.67 3.72 4.66
C MET A 210 9.37 2.91 4.61
N VAL A 211 8.79 2.61 5.77
CA VAL A 211 7.70 1.65 5.94
C VAL A 211 6.58 2.24 6.77
N LYS A 212 5.35 2.06 6.29
CA LYS A 212 4.13 2.47 6.99
C LYS A 212 3.18 1.30 7.11
N ARG A 213 2.74 0.99 8.34
CA ARG A 213 1.69 -0.01 8.57
C ARG A 213 0.34 0.64 8.30
N MET A 214 -0.38 0.13 7.30
CA MET A 214 -1.66 0.66 6.88
C MET A 214 -2.76 -0.36 7.08
N LYS A 215 -3.96 0.08 7.48
CA LYS A 215 -5.11 -0.83 7.53
C LYS A 215 -5.46 -1.27 6.11
N VAL A 216 -5.76 -2.55 5.92
CA VAL A 216 -6.22 -3.07 4.61
C VAL A 216 -7.41 -2.28 4.07
N LEU A 217 -8.35 -1.90 4.94
CA LEU A 217 -9.52 -1.11 4.56
C LEU A 217 -9.21 0.32 4.15
N ASP A 218 -8.06 0.86 4.55
CA ASP A 218 -7.63 2.23 4.29
C ASP A 218 -6.68 2.28 3.07
N ILE A 219 -6.44 1.15 2.39
CA ILE A 219 -5.62 1.09 1.15
C ILE A 219 -6.14 2.06 0.06
N PRO A 220 -7.45 2.12 -0.26
CA PRO A 220 -7.94 3.06 -1.26
C PRO A 220 -7.75 4.52 -0.81
N ASP A 221 -7.93 4.80 0.47
CA ASP A 221 -7.73 6.12 1.07
C ASP A 221 -6.26 6.54 0.94
N LEU A 222 -5.33 5.67 1.33
CA LEU A 222 -3.90 5.87 1.19
C LEU A 222 -3.49 6.12 -0.26
N TYR A 223 -3.97 5.28 -1.18
CA TYR A 223 -3.64 5.42 -2.60
C TYR A 223 -4.08 6.80 -3.13
N SER A 224 -5.30 7.21 -2.76
CA SER A 224 -5.87 8.51 -3.12
C SER A 224 -5.02 9.67 -2.56
N VAL A 225 -4.59 9.57 -1.31
CA VAL A 225 -3.74 10.60 -0.69
C VAL A 225 -2.38 10.66 -1.36
N LEU A 226 -1.72 9.52 -1.58
CA LEU A 226 -0.39 9.51 -2.18
C LEU A 226 -0.40 10.08 -3.60
N GLY A 227 -1.43 9.82 -4.40
CA GLY A 227 -1.46 10.08 -5.85
C GLY A 227 -1.25 11.53 -6.34
N ASP A 228 -1.11 12.50 -5.45
CA ASP A 228 -0.82 13.89 -5.81
C ASP A 228 0.64 14.32 -5.58
N SER A 229 1.41 13.66 -4.70
CA SER A 229 2.84 13.97 -4.45
C SER A 229 3.53 12.92 -3.57
N LEU A 230 4.81 12.66 -3.82
CA LEU A 230 5.68 11.88 -2.93
C LEU A 230 5.77 12.47 -1.52
N ASP A 231 5.71 13.81 -1.39
CA ASP A 231 5.83 14.49 -0.10
C ASP A 231 4.68 14.15 0.85
N ARG A 232 3.54 13.69 0.30
CA ARG A 232 2.40 13.27 1.12
C ARG A 232 2.71 12.03 1.94
N TRP A 233 3.72 11.25 1.56
CA TRP A 233 4.23 10.18 2.39
C TRP A 233 4.60 10.68 3.80
N TYR A 234 5.28 11.81 3.92
CA TYR A 234 5.68 12.38 5.21
C TYR A 234 4.53 13.04 5.99
N ASN A 235 3.38 13.26 5.34
CA ASN A 235 2.19 13.83 5.97
C ASN A 235 1.24 12.75 6.54
N ILE A 236 1.56 11.47 6.36
CA ILE A 236 0.80 10.37 6.94
C ILE A 236 1.18 10.23 8.41
N TYR A 237 0.25 10.53 9.31
CA TYR A 237 0.46 10.42 10.75
C TYR A 237 0.20 8.99 11.26
N THR A 238 0.89 8.61 12.33
CA THR A 238 0.75 7.31 12.99
C THR A 238 0.02 7.44 14.33
N LYS A 239 -0.81 6.44 14.65
CA LYS A 239 -1.43 6.28 15.98
C LYS A 239 -1.22 4.83 16.41
N GLY A 240 -0.35 4.58 17.39
CA GLY A 240 0.01 3.22 17.83
C GLY A 240 0.56 2.38 16.68
N ASP A 241 1.55 2.93 15.97
CA ASP A 241 2.26 2.33 14.82
C ASP A 241 1.44 2.10 13.55
N VAL A 242 0.14 2.41 13.58
CA VAL A 242 -0.75 2.30 12.43
C VAL A 242 -1.01 3.68 11.84
N CYS A 243 -0.74 3.80 10.55
CA CYS A 243 -1.01 5.00 9.79
C CYS A 243 -2.50 5.30 9.71
N GLN A 244 -2.82 6.58 9.78
CA GLN A 244 -4.15 7.10 9.54
C GLN A 244 -4.08 8.06 8.35
N VAL A 245 -5.10 8.00 7.51
CA VAL A 245 -5.25 8.81 6.30
C VAL A 245 -6.42 9.76 6.49
#